data_AF-X1EP52-F1
#
_entry.id   AF-X1EP52-F1
#
_cell.length_a   1.000
_cell.length_b   1.000
_cell.length_c   1.000
_cell.angle_alpha   90.00
_cell.angle_beta   90.00
_cell.angle_gamma   90.00
#
_symmetry.space_group_name_H-M   'P 1'
#
loop_
_entity.id
_entity.type
_entity.pdbx_description
1 polymer ?
#
loop_
_entity_poly.entity_id
_entity_poly.type
_entity_poly.pdbx_seq_one_letter_code
_entity_poly.pdbx_strand_id
1 'polypeptide(L)'
;MRARFENLDKPLRKRLERWLNNNNIKLWRHQADAINSIRKGNNTVVVTSTASGKSLCYNLPVLDSLLNNEKSTALYIFPTKALARDQYMNLKKILADTNIKQYRIGVYDGDTAPNE
;
A
#
# COMPACT_ATOMS: atom_id res chain seq x y z
N MET A 1 9.21 -10.64 -20.09
CA MET A 1 8.19 -9.56 -20.00
C MET A 1 8.94 -8.23 -19.88
N ARG A 2 8.80 -7.29 -20.83
CA ARG A 2 9.53 -6.01 -20.75
C ARG A 2 8.95 -5.14 -19.65
N ALA A 3 9.83 -4.54 -18.86
CA ALA A 3 9.51 -3.54 -17.85
C ALA A 3 8.82 -2.35 -18.53
N ARG A 4 7.54 -2.10 -18.20
CA ARG A 4 6.75 -0.95 -18.70
C ARG A 4 6.24 -0.15 -17.51
N PHE A 5 6.43 1.16 -17.54
CA PHE A 5 5.88 2.10 -16.57
C PHE A 5 4.59 2.71 -17.11
N GLU A 6 3.69 3.11 -16.21
CA GLU A 6 2.42 3.72 -16.56
C GLU A 6 2.00 4.75 -15.50
N ASN A 7 1.23 5.75 -15.91
CA ASN A 7 0.75 6.81 -15.03
C ASN A 7 -0.61 6.44 -14.42
N LEU A 8 -0.94 7.08 -13.30
CA LEU A 8 -2.28 6.96 -12.71
C LEU A 8 -3.28 7.83 -13.49
N ASP A 9 -4.52 7.36 -13.62
CA ASP A 9 -5.63 8.09 -14.26
C ASP A 9 -5.90 9.42 -13.55
N LYS A 10 -5.69 9.43 -12.23
CA LYS A 10 -5.79 10.61 -11.37
C LYS A 10 -4.55 10.70 -10.49
N PRO A 11 -4.05 11.90 -10.20
CA PRO A 11 -2.96 12.09 -9.24
C PRO A 11 -3.30 11.48 -7.86
N LEU A 12 -2.27 11.06 -7.11
CA LEU A 12 -2.44 10.70 -5.69
C LEU A 12 -2.52 11.97 -4.86
N ARG A 13 -2.85 11.85 -3.58
CA ARG A 13 -2.70 12.98 -2.65
C ARG A 13 -1.24 13.45 -2.62
N LYS A 14 -1.03 14.78 -2.59
CA LYS A 14 0.28 15.45 -2.66
C LYS A 14 1.36 14.88 -1.72
N ARG A 15 0.99 14.28 -0.59
CA ARG A 15 1.93 13.62 0.32
C ARG A 15 2.51 12.34 -0.28
N LEU A 16 1.69 11.51 -0.91
CA LEU A 16 2.14 10.28 -1.57
C LEU A 16 2.88 10.56 -2.88
N GLU A 17 2.46 11.58 -3.65
CA GLU A 17 3.20 11.98 -4.85
C GLU A 17 4.61 12.45 -4.53
N ARG A 18 4.75 13.31 -3.50
CA ARG A 18 6.06 13.72 -3.00
C ARG A 18 6.88 12.53 -2.53
N TRP A 19 6.27 11.58 -1.83
CA TRP A 19 6.96 10.36 -1.40
C TRP A 19 7.47 9.52 -2.58
N LEU A 20 6.65 9.30 -3.62
CA LEU A 20 7.07 8.60 -4.83
C LEU A 20 8.24 9.32 -5.52
N ASN A 21 8.13 10.64 -5.68
CA ASN A 21 9.17 11.45 -6.32
C ASN A 21 10.48 11.45 -5.54
N ASN A 22 10.43 11.65 -4.21
CA ASN A 22 11.61 11.67 -3.35
C ASN A 22 12.34 10.31 -3.31
N ASN A 23 11.61 9.21 -3.50
CA ASN A 23 12.17 7.87 -3.55
C ASN A 23 12.48 7.39 -4.98
N ASN A 24 12.35 8.26 -6.00
CA ASN A 24 12.52 7.91 -7.42
C ASN A 24 11.69 6.69 -7.87
N ILE A 25 10.49 6.53 -7.30
CA ILE A 25 9.61 5.40 -7.58
C ILE A 25 8.74 5.74 -8.80
N LYS A 26 8.96 5.03 -9.90
CA LYS A 26 8.04 4.97 -11.03
C LYS A 26 7.16 3.74 -10.92
N LEU A 27 5.86 3.89 -11.16
CA LEU A 27 4.93 2.77 -11.08
C LEU A 27 5.05 1.88 -12.31
N TRP A 28 5.24 0.59 -12.06
CA TRP A 28 5.09 -0.42 -13.09
C TRP A 28 3.64 -0.43 -13.60
N ARG A 29 3.44 -0.80 -14.86
CA ARG A 29 2.13 -0.93 -15.48
C ARG A 29 1.12 -1.68 -14.60
N HIS A 30 1.50 -2.86 -14.11
CA HIS A 30 0.63 -3.66 -13.24
C HIS A 30 0.27 -2.98 -11.91
N GLN A 31 1.13 -2.07 -11.41
CA GLN A 31 0.83 -1.28 -10.22
C GLN A 31 -0.15 -0.16 -10.57
N ALA A 32 0.12 0.60 -11.63
CA ALA A 32 -0.76 1.67 -12.09
C ALA A 32 -2.17 1.15 -12.43
N ASP A 33 -2.25 0.06 -13.21
CA ASP A 33 -3.50 -0.60 -13.58
C ASP A 33 -4.31 -1.02 -12.34
N ALA A 34 -3.64 -1.65 -11.36
CA ALA A 34 -4.28 -2.08 -10.12
C ALA A 34 -4.78 -0.89 -9.29
N ILE A 35 -3.96 0.14 -9.12
CA ILE A 35 -4.31 1.35 -8.35
C ILE A 35 -5.50 2.07 -9.01
N ASN A 36 -5.48 2.22 -10.34
CA ASN A 36 -6.56 2.84 -11.10
C ASN A 36 -7.86 2.04 -10.97
N SER A 37 -7.79 0.70 -11.05
CA SER A 37 -8.94 -0.18 -10.86
C SER A 37 -9.53 -0.07 -9.44
N ILE A 38 -8.69 -0.14 -8.40
CA ILE A 38 -9.12 -0.04 -6.99
C ILE A 38 -9.76 1.32 -6.71
N ARG A 39 -9.18 2.42 -7.22
CA ARG A 39 -9.72 3.78 -7.02
C ARG A 39 -11.05 4.02 -7.75
N LYS A 40 -11.42 3.16 -8.71
CA LYS A 40 -12.76 3.14 -9.34
C LYS A 40 -13.79 2.33 -8.55
N GLY A 41 -13.40 1.71 -7.44
CA GLY A 41 -14.27 0.88 -6.60
C GLY A 41 -14.34 -0.58 -7.01
N ASN A 42 -13.45 -1.04 -7.91
CA ASN A 42 -13.46 -2.42 -8.39
C ASN A 42 -12.70 -3.35 -7.45
N ASN A 43 -13.26 -4.53 -7.21
CA ASN A 43 -12.52 -5.66 -6.64
C ASN A 43 -11.45 -6.11 -7.63
N THR A 44 -10.18 -6.09 -7.20
CA THR A 44 -9.04 -6.27 -8.11
C THR A 44 -8.14 -7.40 -7.64
N VAL A 45 -7.90 -8.38 -8.51
CA VAL A 45 -6.92 -9.46 -8.30
C VAL A 45 -5.68 -9.16 -9.13
N VAL A 46 -4.51 -9.17 -8.49
CA VAL A 46 -3.22 -8.88 -9.15
C VAL A 46 -2.42 -10.17 -9.29
N VAL A 47 -2.20 -10.61 -10.53
CA VAL A 47 -1.41 -11.82 -10.84
C VAL A 47 -0.07 -11.41 -11.42
N THR A 48 0.99 -11.50 -10.61
CA THR A 48 2.37 -11.21 -11.02
C THR A 48 3.36 -12.12 -10.29
N SER A 49 4.57 -12.26 -10.83
CA SER A 49 5.65 -13.00 -10.19
C SER A 49 6.00 -12.46 -8.79
N THR A 50 6.57 -13.32 -7.94
CA THR A 50 7.15 -12.91 -6.66
C THR A 50 8.18 -11.80 -6.88
N ALA A 51 8.33 -10.90 -5.89
CA ALA A 51 9.23 -9.74 -5.95
C ALA A 51 8.94 -8.70 -7.06
N SER A 52 7.79 -8.74 -7.74
CA SER A 52 7.44 -7.73 -8.76
C SER A 52 7.04 -6.35 -8.20
N GLY A 53 7.02 -6.18 -6.87
CA GLY A 53 6.53 -4.95 -6.23
C GLY A 53 5.01 -4.90 -6.01
N LYS A 54 4.34 -6.05 -5.88
CA LYS A 54 2.88 -6.12 -5.62
C LYS A 54 2.40 -5.30 -4.43
N SER A 55 3.25 -5.10 -3.42
CA SER A 55 2.86 -4.38 -2.21
C SER A 55 2.38 -2.95 -2.49
N LEU A 56 2.97 -2.27 -3.49
CA LEU A 56 2.51 -0.94 -3.88
C LEU A 56 1.09 -0.94 -4.51
N CYS A 57 0.66 -2.05 -5.12
CA CYS A 57 -0.66 -2.15 -5.73
C CYS A 57 -1.78 -1.95 -4.70
N TYR A 58 -1.60 -2.47 -3.48
CA TYR A 58 -2.60 -2.33 -2.41
C TYR A 58 -2.24 -1.24 -1.38
N ASN A 59 -0.95 -0.96 -1.14
CA ASN A 59 -0.56 0.07 -0.17
C ASN A 59 -0.95 1.48 -0.62
N LEU A 60 -0.67 1.85 -1.87
CA LEU A 60 -0.95 3.20 -2.35
C LEU A 60 -2.44 3.58 -2.27
N PRO A 61 -3.41 2.75 -2.73
CA PRO A 61 -4.82 3.13 -2.63
C PRO A 61 -5.31 3.16 -1.17
N VAL A 62 -4.80 2.29 -0.29
CA VAL A 62 -5.12 2.33 1.14
C VAL A 62 -4.62 3.63 1.77
N LEU A 63 -3.35 3.98 1.56
CA LEU A 63 -2.77 5.21 2.10
C LEU A 63 -3.45 6.47 1.52
N ASP A 64 -3.80 6.46 0.23
CA ASP A 64 -4.53 7.56 -0.42
C ASP A 64 -5.92 7.74 0.23
N SER A 65 -6.61 6.64 0.54
CA SER A 65 -7.88 6.64 1.27
C SER A 65 -7.74 7.16 2.69
N LEU A 66 -6.72 6.73 3.43
CA LEU A 66 -6.44 7.18 4.81
C LEU A 66 -6.09 8.68 4.89
N LEU A 67 -5.46 9.22 3.85
CA LEU A 67 -5.17 10.65 3.69
C LEU A 67 -6.40 11.46 3.24
N ASN A 68 -7.38 10.82 2.62
CA ASN A 68 -8.65 11.46 2.25
C ASN A 68 -9.62 11.53 3.43
N ASN A 69 -9.75 10.42 4.17
CA ASN A 69 -10.68 10.29 5.29
C ASN A 69 -9.98 9.59 6.46
N GLU A 70 -9.85 10.31 7.58
CA GLU A 70 -9.25 9.77 8.80
C GLU A 70 -10.06 8.61 9.42
N LYS A 71 -11.34 8.43 9.02
CA LYS A 71 -12.16 7.29 9.45
C LYS A 71 -12.00 6.04 8.57
N SER A 72 -11.28 6.13 7.44
CA SER A 72 -11.02 4.96 6.60
C SER A 72 -10.22 3.90 7.35
N THR A 73 -10.53 2.64 7.10
CA THR A 73 -9.85 1.46 7.64
C THR A 73 -9.52 0.48 6.52
N ALA A 74 -8.53 -0.39 6.75
CA ALA A 74 -8.16 -1.46 5.83
C ALA A 74 -7.73 -2.69 6.64
N LEU A 75 -8.09 -3.88 6.15
CA LEU A 75 -7.68 -5.16 6.71
C LEU A 75 -6.70 -5.85 5.76
N TYR A 76 -5.52 -6.18 6.28
CA TYR A 76 -4.49 -6.88 5.53
C TYR A 76 -4.43 -8.32 6.03
N ILE A 77 -4.64 -9.28 5.13
CA ILE A 77 -4.63 -10.70 5.46
C ILE A 77 -3.42 -11.34 4.78
N PHE A 78 -2.58 -11.98 5.59
CA PHE A 78 -1.39 -12.70 5.11
C PHE A 78 -1.44 -14.16 5.57
N PRO A 79 -0.89 -15.10 4.78
CA PRO A 79 -0.92 -16.52 5.10
C PRO A 79 -0.04 -16.90 6.31
N THR A 80 0.94 -16.08 6.69
CA THR A 80 1.84 -16.37 7.81
C THR A 80 2.11 -15.13 8.66
N LYS A 81 2.35 -15.33 9.97
CA LYS A 81 2.75 -14.25 10.91
C LYS A 81 4.02 -13.54 10.45
N ALA A 82 5.02 -14.30 10.01
CA ALA A 82 6.30 -13.76 9.53
C ALA A 82 6.08 -12.79 8.37
N LEU A 83 5.29 -13.18 7.37
CA LEU A 83 4.98 -12.30 6.24
C LEU A 83 4.17 -11.07 6.67
N ALA A 84 3.21 -11.24 7.60
CA ALA A 84 2.45 -10.11 8.14
C ALA A 84 3.36 -9.08 8.82
N ARG A 85 4.32 -9.53 9.63
CA ARG A 85 5.29 -8.67 10.31
C ARG A 85 6.25 -7.99 9.33
N ASP A 86 6.72 -8.70 8.31
CA ASP A 86 7.55 -8.10 7.26
C ASP A 86 6.80 -6.99 6.51
N GLN A 87 5.55 -7.23 6.13
CA GLN A 87 4.73 -6.22 5.46
C GLN A 87 4.38 -5.05 6.39
N TYR A 88 4.13 -5.30 7.67
CA TYR A 88 3.91 -4.26 8.68
C TYR A 88 5.13 -3.34 8.81
N MET A 89 6.34 -3.89 8.91
CA MET A 89 7.57 -3.10 9.02
C MET A 89 7.82 -2.24 7.77
N ASN A 90 7.54 -2.78 6.58
CA ASN A 90 7.61 -2.02 5.33
C ASN A 90 6.57 -0.89 5.29
N LEU A 91 5.33 -1.17 5.67
CA LEU A 91 4.26 -0.19 5.71
C LEU A 91 4.59 0.94 6.71
N LYS A 92 5.09 0.61 7.90
CA LYS A 92 5.48 1.58 8.94
C LYS A 92 6.50 2.61 8.44
N LYS A 93 7.47 2.19 7.60
CA LYS A 93 8.42 3.10 6.94
C LYS A 93 7.71 4.10 6.03
N ILE A 94 6.79 3.62 5.18
CA ILE A 94 6.01 4.50 4.29
C ILE A 94 5.16 5.49 5.10
N LEU A 95 4.54 5.05 6.19
CA LEU A 95 3.76 5.95 7.07
C LEU A 95 4.63 7.06 7.66
N ALA A 96 5.85 6.72 8.13
CA ALA A 96 6.79 7.68 8.67
C ALA A 96 7.18 8.72 7.61
N ASP A 97 7.56 8.27 6.41
CA ASP A 97 7.99 9.17 5.33
C ASP A 97 6.85 10.06 4.79
N THR A 98 5.61 9.61 4.92
CA THR A 98 4.40 10.33 4.44
C THR A 98 3.71 11.15 5.53
N ASN A 99 4.27 11.13 6.75
CA ASN A 99 3.72 11.78 7.95
C ASN A 99 2.26 11.35 8.22
N ILE A 100 1.96 10.07 7.98
CA ILE A 100 0.71 9.42 8.41
C ILE A 100 0.98 8.86 9.81
N LYS A 101 0.06 9.12 10.74
CA LYS A 101 0.23 8.76 12.15
C LYS A 101 0.41 7.24 12.29
N GLN A 102 1.55 6.81 12.84
CA GLN A 102 1.94 5.39 12.88
C GLN A 102 1.07 4.54 13.81
N TYR A 103 0.45 5.12 14.84
CA TYR A 103 -0.47 4.41 15.73
C TYR A 103 -1.75 3.91 15.02
N ARG A 104 -1.96 4.27 13.75
CA ARG A 104 -3.10 3.83 12.94
C ARG A 104 -2.95 2.43 12.35
N ILE A 105 -1.80 1.79 12.53
CA ILE A 105 -1.55 0.43 12.03
C ILE A 105 -1.18 -0.49 13.20
N GLY A 106 -1.60 -1.74 13.11
CA GLY A 106 -1.28 -2.78 14.08
C GLY A 106 -1.25 -4.14 13.40
N VAL A 107 -0.62 -5.11 14.06
CA VAL A 107 -0.66 -6.52 13.68
C VAL A 107 -1.48 -7.24 14.74
N TYR A 108 -2.53 -7.92 14.32
CA TYR A 108 -3.35 -8.75 15.18
C TYR A 108 -3.17 -10.21 14.78
N ASP A 109 -2.42 -10.96 15.59
CA ASP A 109 -2.17 -12.39 15.40
C ASP A 109 -2.22 -13.12 16.74
N GLY A 110 -2.00 -14.45 16.73
CA GLY A 110 -2.07 -15.24 17.96
C GLY A 110 -1.02 -14.93 19.04
N ASP A 111 -0.03 -14.07 18.76
CA ASP A 111 0.96 -13.58 19.73
C ASP A 111 0.62 -12.17 20.25
N THR A 112 -0.44 -11.52 19.74
CA THR A 112 -0.89 -10.21 20.24
C THR A 112 -1.48 -10.37 21.65
N ALA A 113 -1.01 -9.56 22.59
CA ALA A 113 -1.51 -9.63 23.96
C ALA A 113 -3.02 -9.30 24.01
N PRO A 114 -3.82 -9.96 24.86
CA PRO A 114 -5.29 -9.76 24.90
C PRO A 114 -5.74 -8.32 25.20
N ASN A 115 -4.83 -7.45 25.67
CA ASN A 115 -5.12 -6.09 26.14
C ASN A 115 -4.33 -5.00 25.38
N GLU A 116 -3.80 -5.30 24.18
CA GLU A 116 -3.22 -4.33 23.26
C GLU A 116 -4.24 -3.75 22.27
#